data_AF-A0A2H0B3T5-F1
#
_entry.id   AF-A0A2H0B3T5-F1
#
_cell.length_a   1.000
_cell.length_b   1.000
_cell.length_c   1.000
_cell.angle_alpha   90.00
_cell.angle_beta   90.00
_cell.angle_gamma   90.00
#
_symmetry.space_group_name_H-M   'P 1'
#
loop_
_entity.id
_entity.type
_entity.pdbx_description
1 polymer ?
#
loop_
_entity_poly.entity_id
_entity_poly.type
_entity_poly.pdbx_seq_one_letter_code
_entity_poly.pdbx_strand_id
1 'polypeptide(L)'
;TPGCQIVYSLDEAIKFAQSQSGAEEIFIIGGGEIFKQAIEQNLVGKLYLTKVKGDFKAEIFFPPYAHIFTKIIASRSDLEGDYQLTFEERSQ
;
A
#
# COMPACT_ATOMS: atom_id res chain seq x y z
N THR A 1 1.69 22.94 -9.89
CA THR A 1 0.97 21.67 -9.69
C THR A 1 -0.41 21.94 -9.12
N PRO A 2 -1.37 22.42 -9.93
CA PRO A 2 -2.76 22.51 -9.48
C PRO A 2 -3.27 21.12 -9.08
N GLY A 3 -3.89 21.00 -7.90
CA GLY A 3 -4.42 19.72 -7.42
C GLY A 3 -3.42 18.77 -6.76
N CYS A 4 -2.16 19.18 -6.55
CA CYS A 4 -1.21 18.40 -5.75
C CYS A 4 -0.67 19.24 -4.60
N GLN A 5 -0.76 18.71 -3.39
CA GLN A 5 -0.13 19.28 -2.21
C GLN A 5 1.23 18.63 -1.97
N ILE A 6 2.24 19.46 -1.72
CA ILE A 6 3.57 19.01 -1.30
C ILE A 6 3.66 19.17 0.23
N VAL A 7 4.19 18.15 0.89
CA VAL A 7 4.43 18.07 2.34
C VAL A 7 5.78 17.43 2.58
N TYR A 8 6.32 17.55 3.80
CA TYR A 8 7.69 17.13 4.11
C TYR A 8 7.75 15.93 5.08
N SER A 9 6.61 15.39 5.47
CA SER A 9 6.53 14.15 6.25
C SER A 9 5.27 13.34 5.93
N LEU A 10 5.29 12.05 6.25
CA LEU A 10 4.13 11.17 6.13
C LEU A 10 2.98 11.62 7.05
N ASP A 11 3.30 12.07 8.26
CA ASP A 11 2.31 12.60 9.21
C ASP A 11 1.60 13.85 8.66
N GLU A 12 2.35 14.80 8.10
CA GLU A 12 1.77 15.96 7.42
C GLU A 12 0.89 15.55 6.23
N ALA A 13 1.31 14.54 5.46
CA ALA A 13 0.52 14.02 4.34
C ALA A 13 -0.83 13.45 4.80
N ILE A 14 -0.82 12.66 5.87
CA ILE A 14 -2.02 12.05 6.44
C ILE A 14 -2.95 13.14 6.98
N LYS A 15 -2.44 14.09 7.76
CA LYS A 15 -3.24 15.21 8.30
C LYS A 15 -3.87 16.05 7.19
N PHE A 16 -3.11 16.35 6.14
CA PHE A 16 -3.62 17.09 4.99
C PHE A 16 -4.71 16.30 4.26
N ALA A 17 -4.49 15.00 4.03
CA ALA A 17 -5.48 14.14 3.38
C ALA A 17 -6.78 14.05 4.20
N GLN A 18 -6.67 13.88 5.53
CA GLN A 18 -7.82 13.86 6.45
C GLN A 18 -8.61 15.18 6.47
N SER A 19 -7.98 16.32 6.16
CA SER A 19 -8.67 17.62 6.12
C SER A 19 -9.43 17.87 4.82
N GLN A 20 -9.34 16.99 3.81
CA GLN A 20 -10.05 17.15 2.54
C GLN A 20 -11.47 16.59 2.63
N SER A 21 -12.39 17.17 1.84
CA SER A 21 -13.71 16.57 1.62
C SER A 21 -13.57 15.24 0.87
N GLY A 22 -14.29 14.19 1.30
CA GLY A 22 -14.19 12.86 0.67
C GLY A 22 -12.99 12.03 1.13
N ALA A 23 -12.50 12.29 2.35
CA ALA A 23 -11.40 11.54 2.96
C ALA A 23 -11.87 10.32 3.75
N GLU A 24 -12.87 9.58 3.27
CA GLU A 24 -13.37 8.36 3.94
C GLU A 24 -12.32 7.25 3.98
N GLU A 25 -11.45 7.18 2.96
CA GLU A 25 -10.32 6.25 2.90
C GLU A 25 -9.10 6.91 2.26
N ILE A 26 -7.94 6.79 2.90
CA ILE A 26 -6.67 7.38 2.46
C ILE A 26 -5.75 6.24 2.00
N PHE A 27 -5.26 6.34 0.78
CA PHE A 27 -4.35 5.37 0.19
C PHE A 27 -2.91 5.86 0.21
N ILE A 28 -2.02 5.02 0.74
CA ILE A 28 -0.57 5.20 0.61
C ILE A 28 -0.12 4.36 -0.59
N ILE A 29 0.39 5.02 -1.65
CA ILE A 29 0.70 4.37 -2.93
C ILE A 29 2.21 4.24 -3.23
N GLY A 30 3.09 4.72 -2.35
CA GLY A 30 4.54 4.42 -2.42
C GLY A 30 5.46 5.60 -2.06
N GLY A 31 6.79 5.45 -2.18
CA GLY A 31 7.53 4.22 -2.51
C GLY A 31 7.99 3.41 -1.29
N GLY A 32 9.01 2.55 -1.45
CA GLY A 32 9.46 1.59 -0.42
C GLY A 32 9.67 2.17 0.99
N GLU A 33 10.28 3.35 1.09
CA GLU A 33 10.48 4.04 2.37
C GLU A 33 9.15 4.52 3.00
N ILE A 34 8.22 5.01 2.19
CA ILE A 34 6.90 5.43 2.68
C ILE A 34 6.08 4.22 3.13
N PHE A 35 6.15 3.10 2.41
CA PHE A 35 5.51 1.85 2.85
C PHE A 35 6.10 1.36 4.18
N LYS A 36 7.43 1.41 4.31
CA LYS A 36 8.12 1.01 5.54
C LYS A 36 7.66 1.86 6.72
N GLN A 37 7.69 3.19 6.59
CA GLN A 37 7.23 4.10 7.64
C GLN A 37 5.77 3.85 8.01
N ALA A 38 4.89 3.69 7.02
CA ALA A 38 3.46 3.45 7.25
C ALA A 38 3.19 2.17 8.06
N ILE A 39 3.92 1.09 7.76
CA ILE A 39 3.78 -0.20 8.42
C ILE A 39 4.44 -0.19 9.82
N GLU A 40 5.67 0.29 9.93
CA GLU A 40 6.41 0.32 11.21
C GLU A 40 5.75 1.25 12.25
N GLN A 41 5.14 2.35 11.80
CA GLN A 41 4.41 3.27 12.68
C GLN A 41 2.94 2.88 12.89
N ASN A 42 2.51 1.73 12.36
CA ASN A 42 1.14 1.22 12.47
C ASN A 42 0.07 2.24 12.02
N LEU A 43 0.32 2.93 10.89
CA LEU A 43 -0.55 4.00 10.37
C LEU A 43 -1.64 3.49 9.41
N VAL A 44 -1.62 2.19 9.07
CA VAL A 44 -2.51 1.60 8.06
C VAL A 44 -3.27 0.39 8.62
N GLY A 45 -4.59 0.35 8.39
CA GLY A 45 -5.45 -0.75 8.84
C GLY A 45 -5.72 -1.83 7.79
N LYS A 46 -5.50 -1.53 6.51
CA LYS A 46 -5.74 -2.43 5.37
C LYS A 46 -4.52 -2.47 4.45
N LEU A 47 -4.33 -3.61 3.80
CA LEU A 47 -3.31 -3.80 2.77
C LEU A 47 -3.96 -4.41 1.53
N TYR A 48 -4.01 -3.62 0.46
CA TYR A 48 -4.36 -4.09 -0.88
C TYR A 48 -3.07 -4.49 -1.61
N LEU A 49 -2.92 -5.78 -1.88
CA LEU A 49 -1.68 -6.37 -2.36
C LEU A 49 -1.88 -7.09 -3.69
N THR A 50 -1.11 -6.69 -4.70
CA THR A 50 -0.99 -7.43 -5.96
C THR A 50 0.34 -8.18 -5.98
N LYS A 51 0.28 -9.51 -6.08
CA LYS A 51 1.44 -10.38 -6.22
C LYS A 51 1.57 -10.79 -7.68
N VAL A 52 2.68 -10.41 -8.30
CA VAL A 52 3.04 -10.85 -9.66
C VAL A 52 3.97 -12.06 -9.51
N LYS A 53 3.55 -13.23 -10.02
CA LYS A 53 4.37 -14.43 -9.94
C LYS A 53 5.45 -14.41 -11.02
N GLY A 54 6.71 -14.48 -10.59
CA GLY A 54 7.87 -14.55 -11.48
C GLY A 54 9.15 -14.19 -10.74
N ASP A 55 10.28 -14.35 -11.42
CA ASP A 55 11.59 -13.95 -10.94
C ASP A 55 12.00 -12.65 -11.64
N PHE A 56 12.10 -11.58 -10.85
CA PHE A 56 12.40 -10.24 -11.35
C PHE A 56 13.63 -9.68 -10.65
N LYS A 57 14.44 -8.92 -11.39
CA LYS A 57 15.49 -8.11 -10.77
C LYS A 57 14.83 -6.91 -10.09
N ALA A 58 15.03 -6.78 -8.78
CA ALA A 58 14.51 -5.67 -7.99
C ALA A 58 15.62 -5.01 -7.17
N GLU A 59 15.56 -3.69 -7.07
CA GLU A 59 16.46 -2.88 -6.21
C GLU A 59 15.77 -2.47 -4.90
N ILE A 60 14.44 -2.41 -4.92
CA ILE A 60 13.59 -2.02 -3.79
C ILE A 60 12.57 -3.12 -3.55
N PHE A 61 12.39 -3.48 -2.28
CA PHE A 61 11.45 -4.51 -1.85
C PHE A 61 10.36 -3.89 -0.98
N PHE A 62 9.16 -4.47 -1.02
CA PHE A 62 8.10 -4.13 -0.09
C PHE A 62 8.48 -4.60 1.33
N PRO A 63 8.23 -3.80 2.38
CA PRO A 63 8.63 -4.16 3.74
C PRO A 63 7.90 -5.41 4.27
N PRO A 64 8.43 -6.11 5.29
CA PRO A 64 7.77 -7.26 5.89
C PRO A 64 6.40 -6.89 6.48
N TYR A 65 5.34 -7.54 5.99
CA TYR A 65 3.95 -7.23 6.38
C TYR A 65 3.18 -8.45 6.93
N ALA A 66 3.65 -9.67 6.67
CA ALA A 66 2.87 -10.90 6.89
C ALA A 66 2.49 -11.16 8.36
N HIS A 67 3.32 -10.71 9.31
CA HIS A 67 3.07 -10.83 10.74
C HIS A 67 2.10 -9.76 11.28
N ILE A 68 1.90 -8.68 10.52
CA ILE A 68 1.01 -7.58 10.88
C ILE A 68 -0.36 -7.82 10.26
N PHE A 69 -0.41 -8.12 8.95
CA PHE A 69 -1.63 -8.33 8.19
C PHE A 69 -1.95 -9.81 8.06
N THR A 70 -2.44 -10.40 9.15
CA THR A 70 -2.61 -11.86 9.27
C THR A 70 -3.86 -12.38 8.56
N LYS A 71 -4.89 -11.55 8.42
CA LYS A 71 -6.18 -11.94 7.84
C LYS A 71 -6.23 -11.61 6.36
N ILE A 72 -6.58 -12.60 5.54
CA ILE A 72 -6.96 -12.39 4.14
C ILE A 72 -8.48 -12.21 4.10
N ILE A 73 -8.94 -11.03 3.73
CA ILE A 73 -10.36 -10.67 3.62
C ILE A 73 -10.92 -11.11 2.27
N ALA A 74 -10.17 -10.86 1.21
CA ALA A 74 -10.51 -11.30 -0.14
C ALA A 74 -9.24 -11.74 -0.87
N SER A 75 -9.39 -12.73 -1.74
CA SER A 75 -8.32 -13.18 -2.63
C SER A 75 -8.93 -13.58 -3.96
N ARG A 76 -8.32 -13.12 -5.05
CA ARG A 76 -8.61 -13.59 -6.41
C ARG A 76 -7.31 -13.73 -7.18
N SER A 77 -7.30 -14.65 -8.13
CA SER A 77 -6.18 -14.80 -9.07
C SER A 77 -6.66 -14.57 -10.49
N ASP A 78 -5.78 -14.00 -11.31
CA ASP A 78 -6.07 -13.72 -12.71
C ASP A 78 -4.83 -13.98 -13.58
N LEU A 79 -5.06 -14.08 -14.88
CA LEU A 79 -4.05 -14.16 -15.92
C LEU A 79 -4.13 -12.92 -16.79
N GLU A 80 -3.13 -12.05 -16.69
CA GLU A 80 -2.98 -10.89 -17.58
C GLU A 80 -1.79 -11.11 -18.51
N GLY A 81 -2.07 -11.52 -19.75
CA GLY A 81 -1.05 -11.97 -20.68
C GLY A 81 -0.31 -13.20 -20.14
N ASP A 82 1.01 -13.10 -20.01
CA ASP A 82 1.85 -14.17 -19.48
C ASP A 82 1.99 -14.13 -17.94
N TYR A 83 1.39 -13.13 -17.28
CA TYR A 83 1.54 -12.93 -15.84
C TYR A 83 0.40 -13.58 -15.05
N GLN A 84 0.78 -14.42 -14.09
CA GLN A 84 -0.10 -14.89 -13.04
C GLN A 84 -0.12 -13.85 -11.91
N LEU A 85 -1.30 -13.25 -11.69
CA LEU A 85 -1.53 -12.23 -10.68
C LEU A 85 -2.39 -12.79 -9.55
N THR A 86 -2.07 -12.43 -8.31
CA THR A 86 -2.95 -12.64 -7.15
C THR A 86 -3.23 -11.30 -6.49
N PHE A 87 -4.50 -10.96 -6.33
CA PHE A 87 -4.95 -9.76 -5.64
C PHE A 87 -5.51 -10.15 -4.28
N GLU A 88 -4.94 -9.61 -3.21
CA GLU A 88 -5.37 -9.84 -1.83
C GLU A 88 -5.79 -8.52 -1.17
N GLU A 89 -6.92 -8.53 -0.48
CA GLU A 89 -7.22 -7.56 0.57
C GLU A 89 -6.88 -8.21 1.90
N ARG A 90 -6.06 -7.54 2.71
CA ARG A 90 -5.64 -8.03 4.02
C ARG A 90 -5.94 -7.01 5.12
N SER A 91 -6.21 -7.51 6.31
CA SER A 91 -6.32 -6.73 7.54
C SER A 91 -5.44 -7.32 8.64
N GLN A 92 -5.26 -6.56 9.72
CA GLN A 92 -4.44 -6.98 10.85
C GLN A 92 -5.02 -8.21 11.57
#